data_AF-A0A8S1J373-F1
#
_entry.id   AF-A0A8S1J373-F1
#
_cell.length_a   1.000
_cell.length_b   1.000
_cell.length_c   1.000
_cell.angle_alpha   90.00
_cell.angle_beta   90.00
_cell.angle_gamma   90.00
#
_symmetry.space_group_name_H-M   'P 1'
#
loop_
_entity.id
_entity.type
_entity.pdbx_description
1 polymer ?
#
loop_
_entity_poly.entity_id
_entity_poly.type
_entity_poly.pdbx_seq_one_letter_code
_entity_poly.pdbx_strand_id
1 'polypeptide(L)'
;MLSRAAALALCALLVCLAARAPPARAQKGKGKDEAYVAPVFKDDPHVGKLSKGKPVDGTLALGQLQLLGFSVPKRDGLGFPDILLSLEASAGGDADVYCLPLVVTPDNRFAVPNRANAVWRSVHTVGTDYLFVSRNHSQILDGVTKVTEGGNVTEVTSFVCSVVGLSTLPVDFRVELDVDYESRALVPAETAAVEAIMAKCCSGERGCSGWQHAERSLAGSNTTDAELPVDLCHVHGNVCDGAGRLKRLHMVAYGLECEFPAEEMAAFTRLEKLSAGGNRFTGDIGKIAEQLVGLKKLEELSIAVSAINGTIDDENICRLAQNNLQLLNLEFNRITGQLPACLFNESSKLSELHLDSNPLSSTIPDVFPQDSNMQHLSLVGTQLSGGLPDSMKQLTQLRTLDLGFNNLTGEIPEEIGTSESLVSVRMESNKLVGKVPSSFAKSTSLIVLTLNNNSFTELPQEWTEGAPKGNRMIEVTVRNNKLKGTFPTALASQPSLAILDLSGNMLDGRLAGGEGLFSRTWLINLSGNKFSGSIPESWDNAGLFNESVLNGLRSFPVLDLSDNELSGNVPDYMLNVTELPFQIIAAQAISLGGNDLECPEGDPEQYQHIKGLVEQCA
;
A
#
# COMPACT_ATOMS: atom_id res chain seq x y z
N MET A 1 -13.85 20.90 1.65
CA MET A 1 -13.39 19.52 1.85
C MET A 1 -14.04 18.51 0.87
N LEU A 2 -14.29 18.89 -0.40
CA LEU A 2 -14.85 17.93 -1.40
C LEU A 2 -14.26 18.09 -2.82
N SER A 3 -13.12 18.76 -2.98
CA SER A 3 -12.51 18.99 -4.31
C SER A 3 -11.02 18.66 -4.42
N ARG A 4 -10.42 17.99 -3.43
CA ARG A 4 -9.02 17.51 -3.50
C ARG A 4 -8.87 15.98 -3.37
N ALA A 5 -9.89 15.28 -2.88
CA ALA A 5 -9.96 13.81 -2.90
C ALA A 5 -10.32 13.24 -4.30
N ALA A 6 -10.86 14.07 -5.20
CA ALA A 6 -11.25 13.64 -6.54
C ALA A 6 -10.09 13.58 -7.56
N ALA A 7 -8.91 14.15 -7.23
CA ALA A 7 -7.76 14.15 -8.13
C ALA A 7 -6.90 12.86 -8.01
N LEU A 8 -6.90 12.21 -6.85
CA LEU A 8 -6.22 10.92 -6.65
C LEU A 8 -7.04 9.72 -7.17
N ALA A 9 -8.36 9.87 -7.34
CA ALA A 9 -9.24 8.79 -7.77
C ALA A 9 -9.25 8.54 -9.29
N LEU A 10 -8.62 9.37 -10.11
CA LEU A 10 -8.68 9.25 -11.58
C LEU A 10 -7.50 8.50 -12.22
N CYS A 11 -6.40 8.25 -11.48
CA CYS A 11 -5.22 7.56 -12.02
C CYS A 11 -5.35 6.03 -12.06
N ALA A 12 -6.28 5.44 -11.30
CA ALA A 12 -6.35 3.99 -11.08
C ALA A 12 -6.97 3.18 -12.25
N LEU A 13 -7.43 3.80 -13.34
CA LEU A 13 -8.36 3.12 -14.24
C LEU A 13 -7.80 2.55 -15.55
N LEU A 14 -6.52 2.71 -15.92
CA LEU A 14 -6.27 2.78 -17.37
C LEU A 14 -5.02 2.18 -18.03
N VAL A 15 -4.18 1.36 -17.39
CA VAL A 15 -3.06 0.72 -18.13
C VAL A 15 -2.85 -0.74 -17.73
N CYS A 16 -3.60 -1.61 -18.39
CA CYS A 16 -3.20 -3.00 -18.62
C CYS A 16 -2.69 -3.06 -20.07
N LEU A 17 -1.42 -3.42 -20.28
CA LEU A 17 -0.97 -4.44 -21.25
C LEU A 17 0.54 -4.38 -21.49
N ALA A 18 1.11 -5.59 -21.57
CA ALA A 18 2.40 -6.00 -22.12
C ALA A 18 3.67 -5.81 -21.26
N ALA A 19 4.25 -6.92 -20.80
CA ALA A 19 5.41 -7.53 -21.46
C ALA A 19 5.90 -8.81 -20.74
N ARG A 20 6.37 -9.78 -21.55
CA ARG A 20 7.02 -11.03 -21.14
C ARG A 20 8.52 -10.79 -20.88
N ALA A 21 9.12 -11.54 -19.95
CA ALA A 21 10.58 -11.68 -19.81
C ALA A 21 11.00 -13.06 -19.20
N PRO A 22 12.25 -13.53 -19.40
CA PRO A 22 12.68 -14.96 -19.45
C PRO A 22 13.30 -15.50 -18.11
N PRO A 23 13.77 -16.78 -18.02
CA PRO A 23 13.65 -17.60 -16.80
C PRO A 23 14.87 -17.60 -15.87
N ALA A 24 14.63 -17.89 -14.59
CA ALA A 24 15.63 -18.31 -13.61
C ALA A 24 15.23 -19.66 -12.96
N ARG A 25 16.24 -20.44 -12.54
CA ARG A 25 16.21 -21.90 -12.35
C ARG A 25 16.33 -22.29 -10.87
N ALA A 26 15.76 -23.47 -10.55
CA ALA A 26 15.99 -24.36 -9.39
C ALA A 26 15.08 -24.12 -8.15
N GLN A 27 14.68 -25.10 -7.33
CA GLN A 27 14.88 -26.56 -7.28
C GLN A 27 13.78 -27.21 -6.40
N LYS A 28 13.58 -28.52 -6.57
CA LYS A 28 12.54 -29.36 -5.92
C LYS A 28 12.77 -29.61 -4.42
N GLY A 29 11.69 -29.59 -3.65
CA GLY A 29 11.57 -30.23 -2.33
C GLY A 29 10.14 -30.76 -2.10
N LYS A 30 10.01 -32.03 -1.67
CA LYS A 30 8.74 -32.76 -1.45
C LYS A 30 8.33 -32.71 0.02
N GLY A 31 7.01 -32.65 0.30
CA GLY A 31 6.44 -33.31 1.49
C GLY A 31 5.22 -32.68 2.16
N LYS A 32 4.02 -33.06 1.66
CA LYS A 32 2.76 -33.35 2.38
C LYS A 32 2.19 -32.32 3.38
N ASP A 33 1.29 -31.47 2.87
CA ASP A 33 -0.10 -31.24 3.34
C ASP A 33 -0.75 -30.08 2.54
N GLU A 34 -0.45 -29.98 1.24
CA GLU A 34 -0.63 -28.74 0.49
C GLU A 34 -1.64 -28.91 -0.65
N ALA A 35 -2.35 -27.83 -0.97
CA ALA A 35 -2.95 -27.62 -2.28
C ALA A 35 -2.01 -28.13 -3.38
N TYR A 36 -2.54 -28.94 -4.30
CA TYR A 36 -1.75 -29.51 -5.38
C TYR A 36 -1.40 -28.38 -6.36
N VAL A 37 -0.18 -28.41 -6.93
CA VAL A 37 0.11 -27.56 -8.10
C VAL A 37 -0.67 -28.15 -9.26
N ALA A 38 -1.48 -27.35 -9.96
CA ALA A 38 -2.14 -27.81 -11.19
C ALA A 38 -1.08 -28.43 -12.12
N PRO A 39 -1.34 -29.57 -12.78
CA PRO A 39 -0.38 -30.20 -13.69
C PRO A 39 0.18 -29.24 -14.76
N VAL A 40 -0.58 -28.21 -15.10
CA VAL A 40 -0.26 -27.14 -16.06
C VAL A 40 0.82 -26.19 -15.55
N PHE A 41 0.86 -25.89 -14.24
CA PHE A 41 1.80 -24.93 -13.64
C PHE A 41 3.07 -25.59 -13.10
N LYS A 42 3.14 -26.92 -13.13
CA LYS A 42 4.22 -27.69 -12.48
C LYS A 42 5.61 -27.33 -13.03
N ASP A 43 5.66 -26.77 -14.24
CA ASP A 43 6.86 -26.33 -14.93
C ASP A 43 6.78 -24.85 -15.42
N ASP A 44 5.78 -24.06 -15.01
CA ASP A 44 5.68 -22.62 -15.38
C ASP A 44 6.35 -21.74 -14.30
N PRO A 45 7.53 -21.16 -14.56
CA PRO A 45 8.24 -20.34 -13.57
C PRO A 45 7.58 -18.98 -13.33
N HIS A 46 6.59 -18.57 -14.14
CA HIS A 46 5.94 -17.27 -14.04
C HIS A 46 4.71 -17.27 -13.12
N VAL A 47 4.28 -18.45 -12.66
CA VAL A 47 3.13 -18.60 -11.76
C VAL A 47 3.63 -19.08 -10.41
N GLY A 48 3.52 -18.21 -9.40
CA GLY A 48 3.82 -18.55 -8.02
C GLY A 48 2.87 -19.62 -7.49
N LYS A 49 3.38 -20.54 -6.66
CA LYS A 49 2.54 -21.56 -6.02
C LYS A 49 1.93 -20.99 -4.76
N LEU A 50 0.61 -20.99 -4.68
CA LEU A 50 -0.09 -20.68 -3.45
C LEU A 50 -0.52 -21.99 -2.76
N SER A 51 -0.23 -22.13 -1.47
CA SER A 51 -0.51 -23.34 -0.69
C SER A 51 -1.04 -23.00 0.69
N LYS A 52 -1.93 -23.85 1.20
CA LYS A 52 -2.51 -23.67 2.53
C LYS A 52 -1.42 -23.51 3.59
N GLY A 53 -1.52 -22.47 4.42
CA GLY A 53 -0.58 -22.18 5.51
C GLY A 53 0.83 -21.79 5.04
N LYS A 54 1.00 -21.44 3.77
CA LYS A 54 2.26 -20.95 3.20
C LYS A 54 1.96 -19.64 2.46
N PRO A 55 2.00 -18.50 3.16
CA PRO A 55 1.77 -17.21 2.54
C PRO A 55 2.81 -16.97 1.45
N VAL A 56 2.40 -16.29 0.40
CA VAL A 56 3.28 -15.77 -0.65
C VAL A 56 3.43 -14.29 -0.42
N ASP A 57 4.63 -13.91 0.01
CA ASP A 57 5.03 -12.52 0.19
C ASP A 57 5.68 -12.01 -1.11
N GLY A 58 5.45 -10.74 -1.43
CA GLY A 58 6.08 -10.10 -2.57
C GLY A 58 5.95 -8.58 -2.53
N THR A 59 6.55 -7.92 -3.50
CA THR A 59 6.46 -6.48 -3.69
C THR A 59 6.12 -6.23 -5.15
N LEU A 60 5.05 -5.48 -5.42
CA LEU A 60 4.60 -5.13 -6.76
C LEU A 60 4.93 -3.67 -7.04
N ALA A 61 5.86 -3.41 -7.95
CA ALA A 61 6.01 -2.07 -8.51
C ALA A 61 4.84 -1.73 -9.45
N LEU A 62 4.68 -0.44 -9.77
CA LEU A 62 3.64 0.04 -10.70
C LEU A 62 3.63 -0.78 -12.00
N GLY A 63 2.47 -1.35 -12.34
CA GLY A 63 2.26 -2.14 -13.56
C GLY A 63 2.76 -3.59 -13.50
N GLN A 64 3.38 -4.01 -12.39
CA GLN A 64 3.68 -5.42 -12.14
C GLN A 64 2.45 -6.14 -11.59
N LEU A 65 2.35 -7.42 -11.94
CA LEU A 65 1.39 -8.34 -11.33
C LEU A 65 2.12 -9.62 -10.95
N GLN A 66 1.68 -10.24 -9.87
CA GLN A 66 2.12 -11.58 -9.50
C GLN A 66 1.02 -12.57 -9.86
N LEU A 67 1.33 -13.56 -10.69
CA LEU A 67 0.42 -14.68 -10.91
C LEU A 67 0.59 -15.71 -9.81
N LEU A 68 -0.52 -16.16 -9.24
CA LEU A 68 -0.58 -17.21 -8.23
C LEU A 68 -1.53 -18.31 -8.71
N GLY A 69 -1.04 -19.55 -8.66
CA GLY A 69 -1.80 -20.74 -9.02
C GLY A 69 -1.98 -21.66 -7.83
N PHE A 70 -3.18 -22.19 -7.66
CA PHE A 70 -3.47 -23.24 -6.69
C PHE A 70 -4.55 -24.19 -7.20
N SER A 71 -4.53 -25.42 -6.70
CA SER A 71 -5.55 -26.42 -7.02
C SER A 71 -6.04 -27.10 -5.77
N VAL A 72 -7.34 -27.36 -5.77
CA VAL A 72 -8.03 -27.87 -4.60
C VAL A 72 -8.81 -29.14 -4.94
N PRO A 73 -8.51 -30.29 -4.30
CA PRO A 73 -9.14 -31.55 -4.65
C PRO A 73 -10.58 -31.63 -4.12
N LYS A 74 -11.45 -32.30 -4.86
CA LYS A 74 -12.74 -32.76 -4.35
C LYS A 74 -12.51 -33.91 -3.37
N ARG A 75 -13.18 -33.90 -2.23
CA ARG A 75 -13.17 -35.02 -1.28
C ARG A 75 -14.46 -35.83 -1.39
N ASP A 76 -14.32 -37.14 -1.44
CA ASP A 76 -15.46 -38.06 -1.43
C ASP A 76 -16.30 -37.84 -0.17
N GLY A 77 -17.61 -37.69 -0.34
CA GLY A 77 -18.57 -37.43 0.73
C GLY A 77 -18.64 -35.97 1.24
N LEU A 78 -17.65 -35.12 0.92
CA LEU A 78 -17.60 -33.71 1.39
C LEU A 78 -17.67 -32.66 0.27
N GLY A 79 -17.42 -33.05 -0.98
CA GLY A 79 -17.42 -32.13 -2.11
C GLY A 79 -16.15 -31.28 -2.22
N PHE A 80 -16.25 -30.12 -2.85
CA PHE A 80 -15.18 -29.11 -2.85
C PHE A 80 -15.16 -28.36 -1.51
N PRO A 81 -14.02 -27.80 -1.10
CA PRO A 81 -13.92 -26.97 0.09
C PRO A 81 -14.29 -25.51 -0.18
N ASP A 82 -14.49 -24.77 0.89
CA ASP A 82 -14.48 -23.31 0.85
C ASP A 82 -13.03 -22.81 0.70
N ILE A 83 -12.85 -21.72 -0.04
CA ILE A 83 -11.54 -21.16 -0.34
C ILE A 83 -11.55 -19.70 0.10
N LEU A 84 -10.56 -19.32 0.92
CA LEU A 84 -10.31 -17.92 1.24
C LEU A 84 -8.92 -17.55 0.73
N LEU A 85 -8.84 -16.47 -0.05
CA LEU A 85 -7.61 -15.73 -0.25
C LEU A 85 -7.67 -14.46 0.58
N SER A 86 -6.71 -14.29 1.46
CA SER A 86 -6.43 -13.02 2.13
C SER A 86 -5.29 -12.36 1.39
N LEU A 87 -5.45 -11.09 1.02
CA LEU A 87 -4.42 -10.24 0.46
C LEU A 87 -4.18 -9.09 1.43
N GLU A 88 -3.06 -9.13 2.13
CA GLU A 88 -2.61 -8.01 2.94
C GLU A 88 -1.76 -7.12 2.04
N ALA A 89 -2.13 -5.85 1.87
CA ALA A 89 -1.37 -4.86 1.13
C ALA A 89 -0.81 -3.82 2.10
N SER A 90 0.49 -3.58 2.03
CA SER A 90 1.19 -2.59 2.85
C SER A 90 2.13 -1.72 2.00
N ALA A 91 2.69 -0.68 2.62
CA ALA A 91 3.66 0.23 2.01
C ALA A 91 3.15 1.00 0.76
N GLY A 92 2.23 1.95 0.96
CA GLY A 92 1.97 3.01 -0.03
C GLY A 92 0.97 2.68 -1.13
N GLY A 93 0.09 1.69 -0.92
CA GLY A 93 -0.94 1.40 -1.89
C GLY A 93 -1.95 0.35 -1.48
N ASP A 94 -2.89 0.15 -2.38
CA ASP A 94 -3.87 -0.91 -2.35
C ASP A 94 -3.52 -1.96 -3.43
N ALA A 95 -3.81 -3.22 -3.17
CA ALA A 95 -3.66 -4.28 -4.13
C ALA A 95 -4.94 -5.09 -4.21
N ASP A 96 -5.27 -5.53 -5.42
CA ASP A 96 -6.41 -6.38 -5.68
C ASP A 96 -5.97 -7.79 -6.04
N VAL A 97 -6.79 -8.78 -5.66
CA VAL A 97 -6.71 -10.13 -6.23
C VAL A 97 -7.85 -10.36 -7.21
N TYR A 98 -7.50 -10.77 -8.42
CA TYR A 98 -8.43 -11.20 -9.44
C TYR A 98 -8.24 -12.69 -9.72
N CYS A 99 -9.29 -13.51 -9.62
CA CYS A 99 -9.19 -14.95 -9.83
C CYS A 99 -10.16 -15.48 -10.88
N LEU A 100 -9.72 -16.54 -11.58
CA LEU A 100 -10.50 -17.31 -12.53
C LEU A 100 -10.32 -18.82 -12.33
N PRO A 101 -11.37 -19.63 -12.53
CA PRO A 101 -11.23 -21.05 -12.78
C PRO A 101 -10.29 -21.28 -13.97
N LEU A 102 -9.34 -22.20 -13.82
CA LEU A 102 -8.38 -22.52 -14.86
C LEU A 102 -9.06 -23.36 -15.94
N VAL A 103 -9.35 -22.75 -17.08
CA VAL A 103 -9.77 -23.45 -18.30
C VAL A 103 -8.58 -23.49 -19.26
N VAL A 104 -8.00 -24.68 -19.44
CA VAL A 104 -6.82 -24.88 -20.30
C VAL A 104 -7.28 -25.00 -21.75
N THR A 105 -6.82 -24.09 -22.60
CA THR A 105 -7.04 -24.20 -24.05
C THR A 105 -6.17 -25.32 -24.65
N PRO A 106 -6.52 -25.91 -25.80
CA PRO A 106 -5.75 -26.99 -26.45
C PRO A 106 -4.27 -26.66 -26.72
N ASP A 107 -3.93 -25.38 -26.76
CA ASP A 107 -2.59 -24.81 -26.95
C ASP A 107 -1.89 -24.41 -25.63
N ASN A 108 -2.39 -24.91 -24.49
CA ASN A 108 -1.79 -24.74 -23.17
C ASN A 108 -1.69 -23.27 -22.70
N ARG A 109 -2.56 -22.39 -23.22
CA ARG A 109 -2.67 -21.00 -22.79
C ARG A 109 -3.85 -20.82 -21.84
N PHE A 110 -3.67 -20.03 -20.79
CA PHE A 110 -4.74 -19.62 -19.88
C PHE A 110 -4.91 -18.09 -19.92
N ALA A 111 -6.12 -17.63 -19.65
CA ALA A 111 -6.39 -16.21 -19.54
C ALA A 111 -5.75 -15.67 -18.24
N VAL A 112 -4.97 -14.59 -18.35
CA VAL A 112 -4.50 -13.85 -17.17
C VAL A 112 -5.71 -13.13 -16.56
N PRO A 113 -6.05 -13.40 -15.28
CA PRO A 113 -7.12 -12.69 -14.60
C PRO A 113 -6.82 -11.19 -14.53
N ASN A 114 -7.86 -10.39 -14.69
CA ASN A 114 -7.85 -8.95 -14.52
C ASN A 114 -9.25 -8.47 -14.18
N ARG A 115 -9.38 -7.16 -13.92
CA ARG A 115 -10.65 -6.53 -13.58
C ARG A 115 -11.79 -6.77 -14.58
N ALA A 116 -11.51 -7.00 -15.86
CA ALA A 116 -12.55 -7.18 -16.87
C ALA A 116 -13.05 -8.63 -16.98
N ASN A 117 -12.14 -9.60 -16.86
CA ASN A 117 -12.45 -11.01 -17.10
C ASN A 117 -12.56 -11.85 -15.84
N ALA A 118 -12.17 -11.34 -14.66
CA ALA A 118 -12.16 -12.12 -13.44
C ALA A 118 -13.56 -12.46 -12.92
N VAL A 119 -13.71 -13.73 -12.55
CA VAL A 119 -14.92 -14.33 -11.99
C VAL A 119 -15.06 -13.96 -10.52
N TRP A 120 -13.94 -13.94 -9.79
CA TRP A 120 -13.90 -13.48 -8.40
C TRP A 120 -12.89 -12.35 -8.24
N ARG A 121 -13.23 -11.39 -7.38
CA ARG A 121 -12.44 -10.17 -7.12
C ARG A 121 -12.40 -9.89 -5.63
N SER A 122 -11.25 -9.43 -5.13
CA SER A 122 -11.14 -9.04 -3.74
C SER A 122 -12.10 -7.89 -3.42
N VAL A 123 -12.56 -7.86 -2.17
CA VAL A 123 -13.35 -6.75 -1.65
C VAL A 123 -12.37 -5.64 -1.27
N HIS A 124 -12.38 -4.57 -2.07
CA HIS A 124 -11.54 -3.40 -1.88
C HIS A 124 -11.85 -2.70 -0.54
N THR A 125 -10.97 -2.89 0.45
CA THR A 125 -11.05 -2.23 1.75
C THR A 125 -9.70 -1.60 2.12
N VAL A 126 -9.70 -0.64 3.05
CA VAL A 126 -8.44 -0.07 3.53
C VAL A 126 -7.70 -1.14 4.35
N GLY A 127 -6.54 -1.61 3.85
CA GLY A 127 -5.71 -2.62 4.49
C GLY A 127 -5.79 -3.99 3.81
N THR A 128 -6.39 -4.96 4.48
CA THR A 128 -6.44 -6.36 4.02
C THR A 128 -7.67 -6.62 3.14
N ASP A 129 -7.41 -7.00 1.91
CA ASP A 129 -8.37 -7.37 0.90
C ASP A 129 -8.70 -8.87 0.96
N TYR A 130 -9.96 -9.23 0.71
CA TYR A 130 -10.42 -10.62 0.86
C TYR A 130 -11.14 -11.13 -0.37
N LEU A 131 -10.80 -12.34 -0.78
CA LEU A 131 -11.52 -13.13 -1.76
C LEU A 131 -12.01 -14.42 -1.12
N PHE A 132 -13.30 -14.49 -0.80
CA PHE A 132 -13.92 -15.73 -0.35
C PHE A 132 -14.68 -16.38 -1.49
N VAL A 133 -14.47 -17.68 -1.68
CA VAL A 133 -15.17 -18.52 -2.65
C VAL A 133 -15.79 -19.69 -1.92
N SER A 134 -17.12 -19.64 -1.77
CA SER A 134 -17.90 -20.71 -1.17
C SER A 134 -17.89 -21.96 -2.03
N ARG A 135 -17.83 -23.15 -1.44
CA ARG A 135 -17.92 -24.46 -2.12
C ARG A 135 -19.23 -24.66 -2.90
N ASN A 136 -20.25 -23.85 -2.58
CA ASN A 136 -21.55 -23.86 -3.25
C ASN A 136 -21.64 -22.82 -4.39
N HIS A 137 -20.58 -22.04 -4.64
CA HIS A 137 -20.56 -21.07 -5.72
C HIS A 137 -20.60 -21.78 -7.07
N SER A 138 -21.58 -21.47 -7.92
CA SER A 138 -21.83 -22.19 -9.18
C SER A 138 -20.60 -22.29 -10.09
N GLN A 139 -19.77 -21.24 -10.13
CA GLN A 139 -18.57 -21.17 -10.96
C GLN A 139 -17.35 -21.96 -10.44
N ILE A 140 -17.40 -22.56 -9.24
CA ILE A 140 -16.37 -23.55 -8.81
C ILE A 140 -16.39 -24.78 -9.74
N LEU A 141 -17.55 -25.10 -10.32
CA LEU A 141 -17.73 -26.27 -11.18
C LEU A 141 -17.14 -26.07 -12.59
N ASP A 142 -16.90 -24.83 -13.01
CA ASP A 142 -16.44 -24.48 -14.36
C ASP A 142 -14.94 -24.78 -14.59
N GLY A 143 -14.17 -25.01 -13.52
CA GLY A 143 -12.72 -25.31 -13.56
C GLY A 143 -12.34 -26.74 -13.17
N VAL A 144 -13.30 -27.68 -13.15
CA VAL A 144 -13.07 -29.05 -12.69
C VAL A 144 -12.29 -29.86 -13.73
N THR A 145 -11.17 -30.42 -13.30
CA THR A 145 -10.33 -31.32 -14.09
C THR A 145 -10.20 -32.67 -13.39
N LYS A 146 -10.13 -33.76 -14.16
CA LYS A 146 -9.89 -35.11 -13.62
C LYS A 146 -8.39 -35.41 -13.69
N VAL A 147 -7.78 -35.64 -12.53
CA VAL A 147 -6.36 -35.96 -12.40
C VAL A 147 -6.23 -37.42 -11.97
N THR A 148 -5.42 -38.20 -12.69
CA THR A 148 -5.15 -39.61 -12.36
C THR A 148 -3.79 -39.73 -11.70
N GLU A 149 -3.75 -40.16 -10.44
CA GLU A 149 -2.50 -40.41 -9.71
C GLU A 149 -2.56 -41.80 -9.05
N GLY A 150 -1.57 -42.65 -9.33
CA GLY A 150 -1.51 -44.01 -8.77
C GLY A 150 -2.68 -44.94 -9.16
N GLY A 151 -3.43 -44.63 -10.22
CA GLY A 151 -4.59 -45.41 -10.67
C GLY A 151 -5.95 -44.91 -10.14
N ASN A 152 -5.94 -43.93 -9.23
CA ASN A 152 -7.16 -43.30 -8.72
C ASN A 152 -7.44 -41.99 -9.49
N VAL A 153 -8.70 -41.78 -9.88
CA VAL A 153 -9.16 -40.55 -10.53
C VAL A 153 -9.71 -39.61 -9.46
N THR A 154 -9.08 -38.44 -9.31
CA THR A 154 -9.52 -37.37 -8.39
C THR A 154 -9.98 -36.17 -9.19
N GLU A 155 -11.15 -35.62 -8.86
CA GLU A 155 -11.60 -34.34 -9.41
C GLU A 155 -10.92 -33.20 -8.65
N VAL A 156 -10.36 -32.25 -9.38
CA VAL A 156 -9.62 -31.12 -8.83
C VAL A 156 -10.08 -29.85 -9.53
N THR A 157 -10.39 -28.81 -8.77
CA THR A 157 -10.62 -27.47 -9.34
C THR A 157 -9.32 -26.68 -9.23
N SER A 158 -8.87 -26.14 -10.35
CA SER A 158 -7.65 -25.33 -10.42
C SER A 158 -8.01 -23.88 -10.66
N PHE A 159 -7.23 -22.98 -10.06
CA PHE A 159 -7.45 -21.54 -10.14
C PHE A 159 -6.15 -20.84 -10.51
N VAL A 160 -6.30 -19.74 -11.24
CA VAL A 160 -5.24 -18.77 -11.45
C VAL A 160 -5.73 -17.43 -10.95
N CYS A 161 -4.87 -16.75 -10.20
CA CYS A 161 -5.11 -15.44 -9.64
C CYS A 161 -4.00 -14.48 -10.06
N SER A 162 -4.34 -13.21 -10.27
CA SER A 162 -3.37 -12.12 -10.38
C SER A 162 -3.50 -11.22 -9.17
N VAL A 163 -2.38 -10.97 -8.51
CA VAL A 163 -2.24 -9.89 -7.52
C VAL A 163 -1.75 -8.67 -8.28
N VAL A 164 -2.48 -7.57 -8.19
CA VAL A 164 -2.20 -6.36 -8.94
C VAL A 164 -2.10 -5.20 -7.96
N GLY A 165 -0.93 -4.57 -7.88
CA GLY A 165 -0.79 -3.31 -7.16
C GLY A 165 -1.48 -2.20 -7.94
N LEU A 166 -2.39 -1.47 -7.29
CA LEU A 166 -3.12 -0.35 -7.88
C LEU A 166 -2.46 1.00 -7.59
N SER A 167 -1.30 0.99 -6.93
CA SER A 167 -0.57 2.19 -6.57
C SER A 167 0.56 2.52 -7.54
N THR A 168 0.88 3.81 -7.62
CA THR A 168 2.09 4.33 -8.27
C THR A 168 3.35 3.98 -7.50
N LEU A 169 3.21 3.57 -6.23
CA LEU A 169 4.30 3.13 -5.36
C LEU A 169 4.33 1.60 -5.25
N PRO A 170 5.49 0.99 -4.99
CA PRO A 170 5.56 -0.44 -4.81
C PRO A 170 4.77 -0.89 -3.60
N VAL A 171 3.84 -1.81 -3.82
CA VAL A 171 2.96 -2.36 -2.78
C VAL A 171 3.55 -3.67 -2.31
N ASP A 172 3.91 -3.73 -1.03
CA ASP A 172 4.20 -4.99 -0.39
C ASP A 172 2.89 -5.75 -0.23
N PHE A 173 2.90 -7.02 -0.59
CA PHE A 173 1.73 -7.86 -0.43
C PHE A 173 2.06 -9.20 0.21
N ARG A 174 1.10 -9.70 0.95
CA ARG A 174 1.06 -11.08 1.44
C ARG A 174 -0.24 -11.71 1.00
N VAL A 175 -0.16 -12.74 0.16
CA VAL A 175 -1.32 -13.58 -0.15
C VAL A 175 -1.28 -14.86 0.66
N GLU A 176 -2.32 -15.09 1.44
CA GLU A 176 -2.53 -16.33 2.17
C GLU A 176 -3.73 -17.08 1.59
N LEU A 177 -3.56 -18.37 1.33
CA LEU A 177 -4.64 -19.28 0.97
C LEU A 177 -5.04 -20.09 2.20
N ASP A 178 -6.33 -20.08 2.51
CA ASP A 178 -6.95 -21.09 3.35
C ASP A 178 -7.95 -21.93 2.54
N VAL A 179 -8.03 -23.20 2.89
CA VAL A 179 -8.89 -24.20 2.27
C VAL A 179 -9.54 -25.00 3.37
N ASP A 180 -10.87 -24.97 3.44
CA ASP A 180 -11.62 -25.64 4.50
C ASP A 180 -12.68 -26.61 3.97
N TYR A 181 -12.61 -27.86 4.44
CA TYR A 181 -13.57 -28.93 4.16
C TYR A 181 -14.54 -29.16 5.32
N GLU A 182 -14.26 -28.61 6.49
CA GLU A 182 -14.92 -28.92 7.77
C GLU A 182 -16.28 -28.23 7.91
N SER A 183 -16.92 -28.52 9.05
CA SER A 183 -18.27 -28.10 9.43
C SER A 183 -18.47 -26.58 9.35
N ARG A 184 -19.68 -26.23 8.92
CA ARG A 184 -20.10 -24.87 8.62
C ARG A 184 -20.52 -24.06 9.84
N ALA A 185 -21.08 -24.68 10.88
CA ALA A 185 -21.70 -23.93 11.97
C ALA A 185 -20.68 -23.41 13.00
N LEU A 186 -20.82 -22.13 13.35
CA LEU A 186 -20.20 -21.56 14.55
C LEU A 186 -20.54 -22.40 15.79
N VAL A 187 -19.60 -22.48 16.73
CA VAL A 187 -19.89 -23.08 18.04
C VAL A 187 -20.95 -22.26 18.78
N PRO A 188 -21.85 -22.87 19.57
CA PRO A 188 -22.96 -22.17 20.20
C PRO A 188 -22.58 -20.94 21.04
N ALA A 189 -21.40 -20.98 21.69
CA ALA A 189 -20.90 -19.86 22.47
C ALA A 189 -20.54 -18.64 21.59
N GLU A 190 -19.93 -18.88 20.43
CA GLU A 190 -19.60 -17.82 19.48
C GLU A 190 -20.86 -17.34 18.74
N THR A 191 -21.79 -18.24 18.41
CA THR A 191 -23.11 -17.86 17.88
C THR A 191 -23.83 -16.89 18.83
N ALA A 192 -23.90 -17.23 20.12
CA ALA A 192 -24.53 -16.36 21.12
C ALA A 192 -23.82 -15.01 21.27
N ALA A 193 -22.48 -14.99 21.20
CA ALA A 193 -21.71 -13.75 21.25
C ALA A 193 -22.01 -12.85 20.04
N VAL A 194 -22.11 -13.43 18.84
CA VAL A 194 -22.46 -12.70 17.62
C VAL A 194 -23.88 -12.15 17.70
N GLU A 195 -24.85 -12.96 18.12
CA GLU A 195 -26.22 -12.50 18.34
C GLU A 195 -26.27 -11.32 19.34
N ALA A 196 -25.49 -11.38 20.42
CA ALA A 196 -25.39 -10.29 21.38
C ALA A 196 -24.76 -9.02 20.77
N ILE A 197 -23.66 -9.15 20.02
CA ILE A 197 -23.04 -8.04 19.28
C ILE A 197 -24.06 -7.38 18.35
N MET A 198 -24.77 -8.18 17.58
CA MET A 198 -25.75 -7.70 16.61
C MET A 198 -26.93 -7.02 17.29
N ALA A 199 -27.46 -7.60 18.37
CA ALA A 199 -28.51 -6.99 19.16
C ALA A 199 -28.09 -5.62 19.74
N LYS A 200 -26.83 -5.49 20.16
CA LYS A 200 -26.26 -4.28 20.74
C LYS A 200 -25.97 -3.19 19.69
N CYS A 201 -25.48 -3.59 18.52
CA CYS A 201 -24.88 -2.67 17.55
C CYS A 201 -25.77 -2.34 16.34
N CYS A 202 -26.92 -3.00 16.18
CA CYS A 202 -27.80 -2.86 15.01
C CYS A 202 -29.16 -2.23 15.29
N SER A 203 -29.37 -1.65 16.47
CA SER A 203 -30.68 -1.12 16.88
C SER A 203 -31.05 0.27 16.31
N GLY A 204 -30.20 0.89 15.47
CA GLY A 204 -30.41 2.24 14.91
C GLY A 204 -31.09 2.28 13.53
N GLU A 205 -31.60 3.44 13.11
CA GLU A 205 -32.36 3.64 11.84
C GLU A 205 -31.58 3.30 10.54
N ARG A 206 -30.25 3.18 10.60
CA ARG A 206 -29.37 2.71 9.51
C ARG A 206 -28.48 1.54 9.92
N GLY A 207 -28.83 0.86 11.02
CA GLY A 207 -27.98 -0.12 11.68
C GLY A 207 -27.63 -1.29 10.77
N CYS A 208 -26.34 -1.54 10.59
CA CYS A 208 -25.82 -2.78 10.04
C CYS A 208 -26.20 -3.08 8.57
N SER A 209 -26.34 -2.04 7.72
CA SER A 209 -26.67 -2.25 6.31
C SER A 209 -25.63 -3.08 5.54
N GLY A 210 -24.34 -2.93 5.88
CA GLY A 210 -23.26 -3.73 5.28
C GLY A 210 -23.34 -5.18 5.70
N TRP A 211 -23.66 -5.42 6.97
CA TRP A 211 -23.95 -6.75 7.50
C TRP A 211 -25.16 -7.40 6.82
N GLN A 212 -26.29 -6.69 6.75
CA GLN A 212 -27.52 -7.19 6.11
C GLN A 212 -27.28 -7.54 4.63
N HIS A 213 -26.40 -6.81 3.95
CA HIS A 213 -25.98 -7.14 2.59
C HIS A 213 -25.11 -8.41 2.53
N ALA A 214 -24.19 -8.57 3.48
CA ALA A 214 -23.36 -9.78 3.59
C ALA A 214 -24.23 -11.03 3.81
N GLU A 215 -25.22 -10.97 4.71
CA GLU A 215 -26.16 -12.07 4.95
C GLU A 215 -26.99 -12.43 3.71
N ARG A 216 -27.59 -11.43 3.04
CA ARG A 216 -28.39 -11.66 1.83
C ARG A 216 -27.57 -12.30 0.70
N SER A 217 -26.29 -11.98 0.61
CA SER A 217 -25.39 -12.57 -0.39
C SER A 217 -25.14 -14.07 -0.15
N LEU A 218 -25.24 -14.53 1.10
CA LEU A 218 -25.10 -15.95 1.45
C LEU A 218 -26.38 -16.75 1.28
N ALA A 219 -27.52 -16.10 1.45
CA ALA A 219 -28.83 -16.75 1.50
C ALA A 219 -29.39 -17.16 0.12
N GLY A 220 -28.76 -16.76 -0.98
CA GLY A 220 -29.26 -16.95 -2.34
C GLY A 220 -30.54 -16.13 -2.61
N SER A 221 -30.79 -15.75 -3.86
CA SER A 221 -31.81 -14.74 -4.23
C SER A 221 -33.28 -15.08 -3.89
N ASN A 222 -33.58 -16.20 -3.22
CA ASN A 222 -34.94 -16.72 -3.01
C ASN A 222 -35.35 -16.88 -1.55
N THR A 223 -34.54 -16.44 -0.57
CA THR A 223 -34.91 -16.51 0.84
C THR A 223 -35.59 -15.21 1.27
N THR A 224 -36.92 -15.24 1.28
CA THR A 224 -37.74 -14.21 1.91
C THR A 224 -37.74 -14.43 3.42
N ASP A 225 -37.16 -13.50 4.17
CA ASP A 225 -37.40 -13.20 5.58
C ASP A 225 -37.84 -14.37 6.50
N ALA A 226 -36.87 -15.05 7.13
CA ALA A 226 -36.94 -15.55 8.52
C ALA A 226 -35.68 -16.38 8.87
N GLU A 227 -34.99 -16.00 9.95
CA GLU A 227 -34.13 -16.87 10.77
C GLU A 227 -33.07 -17.71 10.04
N LEU A 228 -32.19 -17.11 9.25
CA LEU A 228 -30.91 -17.76 8.99
C LEU A 228 -30.00 -17.51 10.19
N PRO A 229 -29.57 -18.54 10.95
CA PRO A 229 -28.56 -18.35 11.98
C PRO A 229 -27.32 -17.72 11.35
N VAL A 230 -26.75 -16.74 12.06
CA VAL A 230 -25.58 -16.01 11.64
C VAL A 230 -24.38 -16.96 11.57
N ASP A 231 -24.17 -17.55 10.40
CA ASP A 231 -23.02 -18.40 10.16
C ASP A 231 -21.87 -17.55 9.63
N LEU A 232 -21.15 -16.89 10.54
CA LEU A 232 -19.98 -16.07 10.19
C LEU A 232 -18.90 -16.86 9.48
N CYS A 233 -18.82 -18.18 9.64
CA CYS A 233 -17.83 -18.99 8.94
C CYS A 233 -17.99 -18.94 7.42
N HIS A 234 -19.11 -18.40 6.91
CA HIS A 234 -19.38 -18.23 5.48
C HIS A 234 -19.35 -16.79 5.01
N VAL A 235 -19.22 -15.82 5.92
CA VAL A 235 -19.20 -14.41 5.54
C VAL A 235 -17.81 -14.03 5.01
N HIS A 236 -17.78 -13.24 3.94
CA HIS A 236 -16.54 -12.80 3.29
C HIS A 236 -15.54 -12.23 4.31
N GLY A 237 -14.32 -12.78 4.29
CA GLY A 237 -13.20 -12.36 5.15
C GLY A 237 -13.08 -13.11 6.47
N ASN A 238 -14.05 -13.93 6.86
CA ASN A 238 -13.98 -14.74 8.08
C ASN A 238 -13.36 -16.12 7.86
N VAL A 239 -12.74 -16.67 8.91
CA VAL A 239 -12.15 -18.02 8.91
C VAL A 239 -12.48 -18.72 10.21
N CYS A 240 -12.92 -19.98 10.14
CA CYS A 240 -13.14 -20.84 11.29
C CYS A 240 -12.14 -22.01 11.31
N ASP A 241 -11.88 -22.59 12.49
CA ASP A 241 -11.20 -23.87 12.61
C ASP A 241 -12.18 -25.05 12.37
N GLY A 242 -11.66 -26.27 12.26
CA GLY A 242 -12.49 -27.45 11.97
C GLY A 242 -13.55 -27.80 13.01
N ALA A 243 -13.55 -27.12 14.16
CA ALA A 243 -14.60 -27.24 15.18
C ALA A 243 -15.65 -26.12 15.07
N GLY A 244 -15.57 -25.23 14.09
CA GLY A 244 -16.46 -24.08 13.92
C GLY A 244 -16.12 -22.90 14.83
N ARG A 245 -14.86 -22.75 15.28
CA ARG A 245 -14.43 -21.59 16.09
C ARG A 245 -13.71 -20.56 15.25
N LEU A 246 -14.06 -19.29 15.38
CA LEU A 246 -13.46 -18.21 14.62
C LEU A 246 -11.96 -18.03 14.93
N LYS A 247 -11.19 -17.99 13.85
CA LYS A 247 -9.77 -17.63 13.80
C LYS A 247 -9.57 -16.24 13.21
N ARG A 248 -10.38 -15.86 12.23
CA ARG A 248 -10.37 -14.52 11.64
C ARG A 248 -11.79 -13.97 11.68
N LEU A 249 -11.94 -12.80 12.27
CA LEU A 249 -13.18 -12.06 12.32
C LEU A 249 -13.00 -10.72 11.61
N HIS A 250 -13.58 -10.62 10.43
CA HIS A 250 -13.63 -9.45 9.58
C HIS A 250 -15.06 -8.89 9.57
N MET A 251 -15.20 -7.67 10.10
CA MET A 251 -16.47 -6.94 10.18
C MET A 251 -16.30 -5.47 9.79
N VAL A 252 -15.43 -5.20 8.82
CA VAL A 252 -15.08 -3.86 8.38
C VAL A 252 -16.24 -3.20 7.62
N ALA A 253 -16.55 -1.95 7.94
CA ALA A 253 -17.57 -1.14 7.27
C ALA A 253 -18.98 -1.76 7.23
N TYR A 254 -19.32 -2.59 8.22
CA TYR A 254 -20.65 -3.20 8.32
C TYR A 254 -21.73 -2.21 8.76
N GLY A 255 -21.35 -1.03 9.23
CA GLY A 255 -22.25 -0.01 9.74
C GLY A 255 -22.72 -0.32 11.17
N LEU A 256 -21.87 -1.03 11.93
CA LEU A 256 -22.09 -1.32 13.35
C LEU A 256 -21.96 -0.03 14.17
N GLU A 257 -22.87 0.18 15.12
CA GLU A 257 -22.92 1.40 15.93
C GLU A 257 -23.24 1.09 17.40
N CYS A 258 -22.22 1.13 18.25
CA CYS A 258 -22.30 0.80 19.68
C CYS A 258 -20.97 1.14 20.38
N GLU A 259 -20.94 0.98 21.70
CA GLU A 259 -19.66 0.76 22.40
C GLU A 259 -19.07 -0.58 21.93
N PHE A 260 -17.76 -0.58 21.64
CA PHE A 260 -17.07 -1.75 21.10
C PHE A 260 -17.33 -2.97 22.00
N PRO A 261 -17.86 -4.08 21.46
CA PRO A 261 -18.37 -5.20 22.25
C PRO A 261 -17.25 -6.12 22.74
N ALA A 262 -16.32 -5.57 23.52
CA ALA A 262 -15.09 -6.27 23.93
C ALA A 262 -15.36 -7.48 24.84
N GLU A 263 -16.41 -7.41 25.67
CA GLU A 263 -16.84 -8.53 26.53
C GLU A 263 -17.34 -9.71 25.68
N GLU A 264 -18.16 -9.43 24.66
CA GLU A 264 -18.65 -10.44 23.73
C GLU A 264 -17.50 -10.99 22.87
N MET A 265 -16.53 -10.15 22.51
CA MET A 265 -15.33 -10.56 21.78
C MET A 265 -14.45 -11.56 22.55
N ALA A 266 -14.53 -11.57 23.89
CA ALA A 266 -13.78 -12.54 24.70
C ALA A 266 -14.23 -14.00 24.48
N ALA A 267 -15.41 -14.22 23.88
CA ALA A 267 -15.90 -15.56 23.54
C ALA A 267 -15.08 -16.23 22.40
N PHE A 268 -14.47 -15.45 21.51
CA PHE A 268 -13.71 -15.95 20.36
C PHE A 268 -12.28 -16.37 20.75
N THR A 269 -12.16 -17.33 21.66
CA THR A 269 -10.87 -17.73 22.26
C THR A 269 -9.80 -18.27 21.29
N ARG A 270 -10.19 -18.56 20.04
CA ARG A 270 -9.30 -19.04 18.98
C ARG A 270 -8.91 -17.94 17.98
N LEU A 271 -9.39 -16.71 18.20
CA LEU A 271 -9.19 -15.58 17.31
C LEU A 271 -7.71 -15.24 17.20
N GLU A 272 -7.24 -15.24 15.96
CA GLU A 272 -5.90 -14.90 15.50
C GLU A 272 -5.92 -13.49 14.91
N LYS A 273 -6.99 -13.11 14.19
CA LYS A 273 -7.10 -11.80 13.53
C LYS A 273 -8.47 -11.16 13.73
N LEU A 274 -8.50 -9.89 14.15
CA LEU A 274 -9.71 -9.10 14.32
C LEU A 274 -9.63 -7.80 13.53
N SER A 275 -10.47 -7.66 12.51
CA SER A 275 -10.61 -6.44 11.72
C SER A 275 -12.02 -5.89 11.86
N ALA A 276 -12.16 -4.78 12.57
CA ALA A 276 -13.45 -4.17 12.91
C ALA A 276 -13.54 -2.69 12.52
N GLY A 277 -12.63 -2.21 11.67
CA GLY A 277 -12.56 -0.80 11.28
C GLY A 277 -13.70 -0.30 10.40
N GLY A 278 -13.78 1.02 10.19
CA GLY A 278 -14.80 1.64 9.34
C GLY A 278 -16.22 1.58 9.89
N ASN A 279 -16.37 1.33 11.19
CA ASN A 279 -17.65 1.28 11.90
C ASN A 279 -17.82 2.50 12.81
N ARG A 280 -18.99 2.64 13.44
CA ARG A 280 -19.26 3.70 14.42
C ARG A 280 -19.05 3.22 15.85
N PHE A 281 -17.96 2.48 16.08
CA PHE A 281 -17.61 2.00 17.42
C PHE A 281 -17.13 3.16 18.31
N THR A 282 -17.56 3.13 19.56
CA THR A 282 -17.07 4.00 20.65
C THR A 282 -16.49 3.15 21.78
N GLY A 283 -15.95 3.76 22.82
CA GLY A 283 -15.40 3.06 23.98
C GLY A 283 -13.93 3.37 24.20
N ASP A 284 -13.44 3.02 25.38
CA ASP A 284 -12.08 3.31 25.84
C ASP A 284 -11.12 2.19 25.43
N ILE A 285 -10.03 2.52 24.75
CA ILE A 285 -9.06 1.55 24.23
C ILE A 285 -8.38 0.72 25.33
N GLY A 286 -8.16 1.28 26.53
CA GLY A 286 -7.59 0.56 27.67
C GLY A 286 -8.54 -0.53 28.17
N LYS A 287 -9.83 -0.20 28.28
CA LYS A 287 -10.88 -1.18 28.64
C LYS A 287 -11.09 -2.24 27.57
N ILE A 288 -11.06 -1.84 26.30
CA ILE A 288 -11.13 -2.79 25.18
C ILE A 288 -9.94 -3.75 25.27
N ALA A 289 -8.73 -3.22 25.45
CA ALA A 289 -7.54 -4.04 25.61
C ALA A 289 -7.64 -4.99 26.82
N GLU A 290 -8.13 -4.51 27.97
CA GLU A 290 -8.34 -5.33 29.18
C GLU A 290 -9.15 -6.60 28.88
N GLN A 291 -10.28 -6.46 28.17
CA GLN A 291 -11.13 -7.60 27.80
C GLN A 291 -10.47 -8.52 26.76
N LEU A 292 -9.67 -7.96 25.85
CA LEU A 292 -9.00 -8.73 24.80
C LEU A 292 -7.69 -9.39 25.25
N VAL A 293 -7.12 -9.03 26.40
CA VAL A 293 -5.87 -9.63 26.94
C VAL A 293 -5.98 -11.17 27.10
N GLY A 294 -7.20 -11.71 27.24
CA GLY A 294 -7.47 -13.15 27.30
C GLY A 294 -7.26 -13.87 25.96
N LEU A 295 -7.31 -13.17 24.82
CA LEU A 295 -7.18 -13.73 23.49
C LEU A 295 -5.71 -14.03 23.14
N LYS A 296 -5.16 -15.09 23.74
CA LYS A 296 -3.73 -15.44 23.64
C LYS A 296 -3.21 -15.75 22.24
N LYS A 297 -4.11 -15.93 21.28
CA LYS A 297 -3.79 -16.21 19.88
C LYS A 297 -3.85 -14.97 18.99
N LEU A 298 -4.32 -13.83 19.52
CA LEU A 298 -4.51 -12.62 18.73
C LEU A 298 -3.17 -12.08 18.24
N GLU A 299 -3.01 -12.08 16.93
CA GLU A 299 -1.86 -11.60 16.16
C GLU A 299 -2.15 -10.26 15.51
N GLU A 300 -3.41 -9.98 15.19
CA GLU A 300 -3.81 -8.76 14.51
C GLU A 300 -5.03 -8.16 15.18
N LEU A 301 -4.91 -6.88 15.56
CA LEU A 301 -6.01 -6.06 16.02
C LEU A 301 -6.10 -4.79 15.18
N SER A 302 -7.18 -4.68 14.40
CA SER A 302 -7.51 -3.48 13.64
C SER A 302 -8.89 -2.97 14.03
N ILE A 303 -8.93 -1.78 14.64
CA ILE A 303 -10.16 -1.02 14.95
C ILE A 303 -10.02 0.40 14.36
N ALA A 304 -9.57 0.47 13.11
CA ALA A 304 -9.35 1.70 12.36
C ALA A 304 -10.66 2.47 12.08
N VAL A 305 -10.56 3.78 11.84
CA VAL A 305 -11.67 4.62 11.33
C VAL A 305 -12.96 4.40 12.14
N SER A 306 -12.88 4.71 13.43
CA SER A 306 -13.98 4.57 14.39
C SER A 306 -14.00 5.82 15.31
N ALA A 307 -14.67 5.74 16.46
CA ALA A 307 -14.68 6.79 17.46
C ALA A 307 -14.18 6.30 18.82
N ILE A 308 -13.23 5.35 18.82
CA ILE A 308 -12.57 4.83 20.02
C ILE A 308 -11.79 5.96 20.69
N ASN A 309 -11.90 6.07 22.02
CA ASN A 309 -11.21 7.06 22.85
C ASN A 309 -10.34 6.34 23.90
N GLY A 310 -9.91 7.04 24.95
CA GLY A 310 -8.98 6.52 25.96
C GLY A 310 -7.54 6.93 25.68
N THR A 311 -6.59 6.30 26.38
CA THR A 311 -5.16 6.63 26.26
C THR A 311 -4.33 5.44 25.79
N ILE A 312 -3.36 5.67 24.90
CA ILE A 312 -2.50 4.62 24.35
C ILE A 312 -1.46 4.11 25.35
N ASP A 313 -1.18 4.86 26.43
CA ASP A 313 -0.29 4.49 27.54
C ASP A 313 -0.96 3.62 28.63
N ASP A 314 -2.21 3.16 28.41
CA ASP A 314 -2.85 2.22 29.31
C ASP A 314 -2.08 0.89 29.39
N GLU A 315 -1.85 0.37 30.60
CA GLU A 315 -1.08 -0.85 30.84
C GLU A 315 -1.68 -2.08 30.13
N ASN A 316 -3.00 -2.13 29.95
CA ASN A 316 -3.64 -3.27 29.28
C ASN A 316 -3.30 -3.33 27.80
N ILE A 317 -2.96 -2.20 27.17
CA ILE A 317 -2.48 -2.17 25.78
C ILE A 317 -1.10 -2.84 25.70
N CYS A 318 -0.21 -2.53 26.64
CA CYS A 318 1.07 -3.23 26.77
C CYS A 318 0.87 -4.74 26.97
N ARG A 319 -0.01 -5.14 27.90
CA ARG A 319 -0.29 -6.55 28.18
C ARG A 319 -0.90 -7.29 27.00
N LEU A 320 -1.70 -6.61 26.19
CA LEU A 320 -2.27 -7.16 24.97
C LEU A 320 -1.18 -7.36 23.91
N ALA A 321 -0.39 -6.31 23.65
CA ALA A 321 0.67 -6.31 22.64
C ALA A 321 1.79 -7.32 22.94
N GLN A 322 2.15 -7.50 24.22
CA GLN A 322 3.15 -8.48 24.66
C GLN A 322 2.75 -9.96 24.44
N ASN A 323 1.47 -10.28 24.15
CA ASN A 323 1.05 -11.66 23.94
C ASN A 323 1.58 -12.23 22.62
N ASN A 324 0.86 -12.01 21.53
CA ASN A 324 1.18 -12.55 20.20
C ASN A 324 1.01 -11.51 19.10
N LEU A 325 0.80 -10.24 19.47
CA LEU A 325 0.39 -9.19 18.55
C LEU A 325 1.54 -8.84 17.60
N GLN A 326 1.26 -8.90 16.32
CA GLN A 326 2.13 -8.57 15.20
C GLN A 326 1.72 -7.26 14.56
N LEU A 327 0.41 -7.00 14.47
CA LEU A 327 -0.16 -5.78 13.90
C LEU A 327 -1.16 -5.15 14.86
N LEU A 328 -0.93 -3.87 15.16
CA LEU A 328 -1.87 -3.00 15.85
C LEU A 328 -2.23 -1.81 14.96
N ASN A 329 -3.47 -1.77 14.49
CA ASN A 329 -4.01 -0.65 13.72
C ASN A 329 -5.18 0.02 14.46
N LEU A 330 -4.95 1.25 14.91
CA LEU A 330 -5.92 2.10 15.59
C LEU A 330 -6.07 3.47 14.91
N GLU A 331 -5.71 3.58 13.63
CA GLU A 331 -5.77 4.82 12.88
C GLU A 331 -7.16 5.47 12.88
N PHE A 332 -7.22 6.79 12.70
CA PHE A 332 -8.45 7.58 12.60
C PHE A 332 -9.44 7.32 13.74
N ASN A 333 -8.96 7.44 14.98
CA ASN A 333 -9.77 7.37 16.20
C ASN A 333 -9.61 8.68 17.01
N ARG A 334 -10.00 8.65 18.28
CA ARG A 334 -9.91 9.77 19.24
C ARG A 334 -9.01 9.40 20.42
N ILE A 335 -8.02 8.54 20.19
CA ILE A 335 -7.10 8.05 21.22
C ILE A 335 -6.10 9.16 21.56
N THR A 336 -5.82 9.31 22.84
CA THR A 336 -4.89 10.32 23.40
C THR A 336 -3.75 9.62 24.16
N GLY A 337 -2.96 10.37 24.93
CA GLY A 337 -1.93 9.80 25.80
C GLY A 337 -0.57 9.64 25.14
N GLN A 338 0.42 9.26 25.94
CA GLN A 338 1.81 9.15 25.49
C GLN A 338 2.06 7.79 24.85
N LEU A 339 2.94 7.73 23.85
CA LEU A 339 3.40 6.47 23.28
C LEU A 339 4.13 5.65 24.36
N PRO A 340 3.61 4.50 24.81
CA PRO A 340 4.27 3.72 25.86
C PRO A 340 5.49 2.98 25.30
N ALA A 341 6.57 2.97 26.08
CA ALA A 341 7.82 2.28 25.70
C ALA A 341 7.60 0.80 25.35
N CYS A 342 6.68 0.13 26.08
CA CYS A 342 6.37 -1.29 25.95
C CYS A 342 6.05 -1.71 24.50
N LEU A 343 5.36 -0.86 23.72
CA LEU A 343 5.01 -1.15 22.33
C LEU A 343 6.26 -1.27 21.44
N PHE A 344 7.36 -0.65 21.84
CA PHE A 344 8.60 -0.61 21.08
C PHE A 344 9.66 -1.58 21.61
N ASN A 345 9.71 -1.81 22.93
CA ASN A 345 10.80 -2.57 23.56
C ASN A 345 10.40 -3.89 24.24
N GLU A 346 9.11 -4.11 24.53
CA GLU A 346 8.62 -5.31 25.21
C GLU A 346 7.75 -6.18 24.29
N SER A 347 7.12 -5.59 23.28
CA SER A 347 6.28 -6.28 22.28
C SER A 347 7.11 -6.96 21.19
N SER A 348 7.80 -8.04 21.56
CA SER A 348 8.78 -8.73 20.70
C SER A 348 8.27 -9.19 19.33
N LYS A 349 6.96 -9.35 19.13
CA LYS A 349 6.37 -9.80 17.85
C LYS A 349 5.77 -8.67 17.01
N LEU A 350 5.63 -7.47 17.58
CA LEU A 350 4.99 -6.36 16.90
C LEU A 350 5.89 -5.90 15.75
N SER A 351 5.36 -6.06 14.54
CA SER A 351 6.01 -5.65 13.29
C SER A 351 5.33 -4.46 12.64
N GLU A 352 4.07 -4.20 12.97
CA GLU A 352 3.25 -3.17 12.35
C GLU A 352 2.48 -2.37 13.39
N LEU A 353 2.70 -1.06 13.39
CA LEU A 353 2.03 -0.12 14.28
C LEU A 353 1.50 1.07 13.50
N HIS A 354 0.17 1.20 13.46
CA HIS A 354 -0.55 2.27 12.79
C HIS A 354 -1.41 3.02 13.81
N LEU A 355 -1.03 4.26 14.13
CA LEU A 355 -1.77 5.12 15.07
C LEU A 355 -2.21 6.44 14.42
N ASP A 356 -2.20 6.50 13.10
CA ASP A 356 -2.41 7.70 12.31
C ASP A 356 -3.67 8.48 12.73
N SER A 357 -3.61 9.80 12.65
CA SER A 357 -4.74 10.69 12.92
C SER A 357 -5.39 10.50 14.31
N ASN A 358 -4.59 10.22 15.34
CA ASN A 358 -5.01 10.26 16.75
C ASN A 358 -4.32 11.39 17.51
N PRO A 359 -5.01 12.16 18.37
CA PRO A 359 -4.43 13.28 19.12
C PRO A 359 -3.53 12.85 20.30
N LEU A 360 -2.42 12.14 20.04
CA LEU A 360 -1.53 11.60 21.07
C LEU A 360 -0.74 12.69 21.81
N SER A 361 -0.22 13.71 21.10
CA SER A 361 0.62 14.76 21.70
C SER A 361 1.82 14.20 22.49
N SER A 362 2.55 13.26 21.88
CA SER A 362 3.64 12.49 22.52
C SER A 362 5.02 12.81 21.92
N THR A 363 6.07 12.26 22.52
CA THR A 363 7.37 12.05 21.84
C THR A 363 7.51 10.58 21.44
N ILE A 364 8.43 10.27 20.52
CA ILE A 364 8.80 8.86 20.23
C ILE A 364 9.81 8.39 21.30
N PRO A 365 9.54 7.30 22.04
CA PRO A 365 10.45 6.83 23.08
C PRO A 365 11.79 6.32 22.53
N ASP A 366 12.90 6.67 23.18
CA ASP A 366 14.25 6.22 22.81
C ASP A 366 14.57 4.84 23.41
N VAL A 367 13.89 3.79 22.93
CA VAL A 367 13.93 2.46 23.54
C VAL A 367 13.96 1.30 22.54
N PHE A 368 14.11 1.55 21.24
CA PHE A 368 14.05 0.47 20.24
C PHE A 368 15.15 -0.58 20.52
N PRO A 369 14.77 -1.86 20.68
CA PRO A 369 15.72 -2.93 20.97
C PRO A 369 16.51 -3.27 19.71
N GLN A 370 17.72 -3.81 19.92
CA GLN A 370 18.49 -4.43 18.85
C GLN A 370 17.66 -5.54 18.18
N ASP A 371 17.71 -5.63 16.85
CA ASP A 371 16.96 -6.60 16.04
C ASP A 371 15.44 -6.49 16.21
N SER A 372 14.93 -5.26 16.35
CA SER A 372 13.49 -5.00 16.39
C SER A 372 12.78 -5.61 15.17
N ASN A 373 11.63 -6.25 15.40
CA ASN A 373 10.77 -6.82 14.36
C ASN A 373 9.92 -5.77 13.62
N MET A 374 10.03 -4.49 14.00
CA MET A 374 9.26 -3.40 13.38
C MET A 374 9.61 -3.27 11.89
N GLN A 375 8.59 -3.45 11.05
CA GLN A 375 8.64 -3.33 9.59
C GLN A 375 7.88 -2.11 9.10
N HIS A 376 6.74 -1.79 9.74
CA HIS A 376 5.90 -0.67 9.36
C HIS A 376 5.53 0.17 10.59
N LEU A 377 6.01 1.41 10.62
CA LEU A 377 5.68 2.38 11.67
C LEU A 377 5.02 3.61 11.06
N SER A 378 3.73 3.81 11.35
CA SER A 378 2.92 4.91 10.84
C SER A 378 2.29 5.68 12.01
N LEU A 379 2.70 6.94 12.15
CA LEU A 379 2.27 7.86 13.23
C LEU A 379 1.86 9.23 12.66
N VAL A 380 1.30 9.25 11.46
CA VAL A 380 0.94 10.44 10.69
C VAL A 380 -0.10 11.27 11.43
N GLY A 381 0.13 12.59 11.56
CA GLY A 381 -0.91 13.47 12.11
C GLY A 381 -1.22 13.23 13.59
N THR A 382 -0.28 12.69 14.37
CA THR A 382 -0.49 12.33 15.78
C THR A 382 -0.04 13.40 16.79
N GLN A 383 0.33 14.58 16.30
CA GLN A 383 0.82 15.71 17.08
C GLN A 383 2.12 15.41 17.83
N LEU A 384 2.96 14.51 17.28
CA LEU A 384 4.25 14.18 17.89
C LEU A 384 5.18 15.38 17.94
N SER A 385 5.99 15.46 18.98
CA SER A 385 7.02 16.48 19.18
C SER A 385 8.34 15.85 19.60
N GLY A 386 9.38 16.67 19.82
CA GLY A 386 10.72 16.19 20.13
C GLY A 386 11.50 15.76 18.89
N GLY A 387 12.68 15.17 19.10
CA GLY A 387 13.53 14.63 18.03
C GLY A 387 13.25 13.17 17.71
N LEU A 388 13.78 12.69 16.58
CA LEU A 388 13.84 11.26 16.30
C LEU A 388 14.90 10.62 17.23
N PRO A 389 14.58 9.51 17.93
CA PRO A 389 15.50 8.89 18.88
C PRO A 389 16.65 8.15 18.19
N ASP A 390 17.84 8.18 18.79
CA ASP A 390 19.04 7.50 18.29
C ASP A 390 18.85 5.98 18.18
N SER A 391 18.00 5.38 19.02
CA SER A 391 17.68 3.95 18.95
C SER A 391 16.95 3.53 17.67
N MET A 392 16.40 4.45 16.85
CA MET A 392 15.81 4.10 15.55
C MET A 392 16.80 3.40 14.60
N LYS A 393 18.11 3.56 14.80
CA LYS A 393 19.14 2.80 14.07
C LYS A 393 19.06 1.29 14.26
N GLN A 394 18.36 0.82 15.29
CA GLN A 394 18.16 -0.60 15.56
C GLN A 394 17.03 -1.22 14.73
N LEU A 395 16.26 -0.40 13.99
CA LEU A 395 15.15 -0.85 13.16
C LEU A 395 15.63 -1.40 11.80
N THR A 396 16.46 -2.44 11.83
CA THR A 396 17.11 -3.03 10.64
C THR A 396 16.15 -3.76 9.70
N GLN A 397 14.95 -4.12 10.19
CA GLN A 397 13.87 -4.72 9.41
C GLN A 397 12.85 -3.69 8.90
N LEU A 398 13.05 -2.40 9.21
CA LEU A 398 12.08 -1.35 8.85
C LEU A 398 11.99 -1.21 7.34
N ARG A 399 10.77 -1.29 6.83
CA ARG A 399 10.39 -1.11 5.42
C ARG A 399 9.73 0.23 5.18
N THR A 400 8.82 0.62 6.06
CA THR A 400 8.06 1.86 5.96
C THR A 400 8.16 2.65 7.24
N LEU A 401 8.59 3.90 7.13
CA LEU A 401 8.55 4.89 8.19
C LEU A 401 7.71 6.08 7.74
N ASP A 402 6.55 6.27 8.36
CA ASP A 402 5.65 7.38 8.05
C ASP A 402 5.37 8.21 9.30
N LEU A 403 5.98 9.39 9.37
CA LEU A 403 5.90 10.34 10.47
C LEU A 403 5.38 11.71 10.00
N GLY A 404 4.72 11.76 8.84
CA GLY A 404 4.21 12.98 8.24
C GLY A 404 3.23 13.75 9.14
N PHE A 405 3.10 15.05 8.91
CA PHE A 405 2.11 15.92 9.55
C PHE A 405 2.20 15.97 11.09
N ASN A 406 3.42 15.99 11.63
CA ASN A 406 3.68 16.12 13.06
C ASN A 406 4.39 17.44 13.39
N ASN A 407 4.86 17.57 14.63
CA ASN A 407 5.62 18.70 15.14
C ASN A 407 7.05 18.27 15.55
N LEU A 408 7.60 17.26 14.86
CA LEU A 408 8.94 16.73 15.13
C LEU A 408 10.02 17.76 14.79
N THR A 409 11.10 17.75 15.56
CA THR A 409 12.21 18.71 15.51
C THR A 409 13.55 17.97 15.44
N GLY A 410 14.67 18.69 15.37
CA GLY A 410 16.00 18.06 15.31
C GLY A 410 16.32 17.49 13.93
N GLU A 411 17.43 16.75 13.86
CA GLU A 411 17.94 16.16 12.62
C GLU A 411 17.40 14.73 12.43
N ILE A 412 17.42 14.23 11.19
CA ILE A 412 17.19 12.81 10.92
C ILE A 412 18.49 12.05 11.21
N PRO A 413 18.51 11.04 12.08
CA PRO A 413 19.69 10.22 12.31
C PRO A 413 20.20 9.57 11.02
N GLU A 414 21.50 9.69 10.77
CA GLU A 414 22.15 9.19 9.54
C GLU A 414 21.93 7.69 9.37
N GLU A 415 21.87 6.93 10.46
CA GLU A 415 21.78 5.48 10.45
C GLU A 415 20.42 4.95 9.97
N ILE A 416 19.35 5.75 9.95
CA ILE A 416 18.03 5.30 9.48
C ILE A 416 18.11 4.80 8.04
N GLY A 417 18.84 5.51 7.17
CA GLY A 417 19.00 5.12 5.77
C GLY A 417 19.93 3.93 5.52
N THR A 418 20.52 3.34 6.57
CA THR A 418 21.38 2.15 6.44
C THR A 418 20.62 0.83 6.46
N SER A 419 19.33 0.84 6.83
CA SER A 419 18.48 -0.35 6.74
C SER A 419 18.35 -0.81 5.28
N GLU A 420 18.78 -2.04 5.00
CA GLU A 420 18.68 -2.68 3.67
C GLU A 420 17.23 -3.07 3.31
N SER A 421 16.31 -2.99 4.29
CA SER A 421 14.89 -3.28 4.09
C SER A 421 14.06 -2.02 3.83
N LEU A 422 14.64 -0.81 4.01
CA LEU A 422 13.88 0.44 4.00
C LEU A 422 13.47 0.82 2.58
N VAL A 423 12.16 0.86 2.33
CA VAL A 423 11.53 1.11 1.03
C VAL A 423 10.93 2.52 0.97
N SER A 424 10.32 2.99 2.06
CA SER A 424 9.56 4.23 2.07
C SER A 424 9.83 5.04 3.34
N VAL A 425 10.25 6.29 3.16
CA VAL A 425 10.38 7.28 4.24
C VAL A 425 9.52 8.48 3.93
N ARG A 426 8.59 8.78 4.84
CA ARG A 426 7.73 9.96 4.76
C ARG A 426 7.77 10.74 6.07
N MET A 427 8.16 12.00 5.98
CA MET A 427 8.29 12.90 7.12
C MET A 427 7.86 14.33 6.76
N GLU A 428 7.00 14.49 5.77
CA GLU A 428 6.54 15.81 5.34
C GLU A 428 5.81 16.57 6.45
N SER A 429 5.82 17.90 6.35
CA SER A 429 5.05 18.80 7.23
C SER A 429 5.42 18.59 8.71
N ASN A 430 6.71 18.72 9.00
CA ASN A 430 7.29 18.71 10.34
C ASN A 430 8.17 19.98 10.55
N LYS A 431 8.96 20.01 11.62
CA LYS A 431 9.95 21.05 11.91
C LYS A 431 11.38 20.49 11.94
N LEU A 432 11.64 19.46 11.14
CA LEU A 432 12.96 18.83 11.04
C LEU A 432 13.98 19.80 10.42
N VAL A 433 15.22 19.70 10.88
CA VAL A 433 16.34 20.58 10.49
C VAL A 433 17.55 19.74 10.09
N GLY A 434 18.65 20.42 9.75
CA GLY A 434 19.91 19.76 9.37
C GLY A 434 19.95 19.39 7.90
N LYS A 435 20.79 18.42 7.56
CA LYS A 435 20.96 17.94 6.18
C LYS A 435 20.05 16.74 5.93
N VAL A 436 19.70 16.51 4.67
CA VAL A 436 19.14 15.21 4.28
C VAL A 436 20.25 14.14 4.46
N PRO A 437 20.00 13.02 5.15
CA PRO A 437 21.01 12.00 5.41
C PRO A 437 21.70 11.47 4.14
N SER A 438 23.01 11.29 4.20
CA SER A 438 23.78 10.72 3.06
C SER A 438 23.47 9.23 2.84
N SER A 439 23.06 8.54 3.90
CA SER A 439 22.59 7.16 3.88
C SER A 439 21.38 6.97 2.97
N PHE A 440 20.45 7.92 2.89
CA PHE A 440 19.33 7.86 1.94
C PHE A 440 19.81 7.90 0.49
N ALA A 441 20.82 8.71 0.18
CA ALA A 441 21.43 8.71 -1.15
C ALA A 441 22.16 7.39 -1.47
N LYS A 442 22.69 6.73 -0.44
CA LYS A 442 23.42 5.46 -0.57
C LYS A 442 22.53 4.22 -0.56
N SER A 443 21.26 4.35 -0.16
CA SER A 443 20.35 3.23 -0.06
C SER A 443 20.08 2.58 -1.42
N THR A 444 20.09 1.25 -1.44
CA THR A 444 19.77 0.41 -2.60
C THR A 444 18.35 -0.17 -2.52
N SER A 445 17.67 0.02 -1.38
CA SER A 445 16.31 -0.44 -1.13
C SER A 445 15.29 0.70 -1.19
N LEU A 446 15.69 1.94 -0.87
CA LEU A 446 14.79 3.09 -0.78
C LEU A 446 14.20 3.44 -2.15
N ILE A 447 12.88 3.58 -2.18
CA ILE A 447 12.09 3.85 -3.37
C ILE A 447 11.41 5.21 -3.27
N VAL A 448 10.89 5.54 -2.08
CA VAL A 448 10.09 6.75 -1.84
C VAL A 448 10.69 7.54 -0.70
N LEU A 449 10.96 8.82 -0.97
CA LEU A 449 11.43 9.77 0.02
C LEU A 449 10.62 11.07 -0.06
N THR A 450 9.81 11.34 0.97
CA THR A 450 9.04 12.59 1.09
C THR A 450 9.44 13.36 2.35
N LEU A 451 10.05 14.52 2.15
CA LEU A 451 10.59 15.39 3.22
C LEU A 451 10.04 16.83 3.12
N ASN A 452 8.94 16.99 2.38
CA ASN A 452 8.31 18.27 2.05
C ASN A 452 7.98 19.11 3.30
N ASN A 453 8.00 20.44 3.18
CA ASN A 453 7.59 21.38 4.24
C ASN A 453 8.33 21.13 5.58
N ASN A 454 9.65 21.21 5.56
CA ASN A 454 10.52 21.11 6.75
C ASN A 454 11.51 22.30 6.75
N SER A 455 12.67 22.17 7.41
CA SER A 455 13.74 23.16 7.42
C SER A 455 15.12 22.54 7.08
N PHE A 456 15.16 21.54 6.20
CA PHE A 456 16.41 20.95 5.71
C PHE A 456 17.24 21.98 4.92
N THR A 457 18.56 21.98 5.12
CA THR A 457 19.46 23.02 4.58
C THR A 457 20.35 22.55 3.44
N GLU A 458 20.58 21.25 3.27
CA GLU A 458 21.48 20.71 2.25
C GLU A 458 20.97 19.34 1.75
N LEU A 459 21.18 19.08 0.46
CA LEU A 459 21.06 17.76 -0.15
C LEU A 459 22.35 16.95 0.10
N PRO A 460 22.31 15.60 0.05
CA PRO A 460 23.50 14.76 0.10
C PRO A 460 24.44 15.04 -1.08
N GLN A 461 25.75 15.12 -0.82
CA GLN A 461 26.76 15.33 -1.87
C GLN A 461 26.72 14.24 -2.94
N GLU A 462 26.36 13.02 -2.56
CA GLU A 462 26.21 11.87 -3.45
C GLU A 462 25.14 12.11 -4.53
N TRP A 463 24.09 12.89 -4.25
CA TRP A 463 23.09 13.25 -5.25
C TRP A 463 23.62 14.25 -6.29
N THR A 464 24.74 14.92 -6.02
CA THR A 464 25.37 15.87 -6.96
C THR A 464 26.54 15.23 -7.69
N GLU A 465 27.46 14.57 -6.97
CA GLU A 465 28.78 14.18 -7.50
C GLU A 465 28.87 12.69 -7.90
N GLY A 466 27.86 11.87 -7.59
CA GLY A 466 27.78 10.49 -8.03
C GLY A 466 27.10 9.57 -7.02
N ALA A 467 25.81 9.31 -7.22
CA ALA A 467 25.06 8.37 -6.39
C ALA A 467 25.56 6.94 -6.67
N PRO A 468 25.57 6.06 -5.66
CA PRO A 468 26.04 4.70 -5.86
C PRO A 468 25.19 3.93 -6.88
N LYS A 469 25.86 3.09 -7.67
CA LYS A 469 25.20 2.15 -8.58
C LYS A 469 24.22 1.28 -7.80
N GLY A 470 22.98 1.22 -8.24
CA GLY A 470 21.94 0.36 -7.66
C GLY A 470 20.93 1.07 -6.77
N ASN A 471 20.94 2.41 -6.70
CA ASN A 471 19.84 3.18 -6.14
C ASN A 471 18.52 2.87 -6.91
N ARG A 472 17.41 2.74 -6.18
CA ARG A 472 16.09 2.36 -6.72
C ARG A 472 15.02 3.43 -6.49
N MET A 473 15.41 4.64 -6.14
CA MET A 473 14.47 5.72 -5.88
C MET A 473 13.64 6.01 -7.13
N ILE A 474 12.32 6.03 -6.93
CA ILE A 474 11.31 6.37 -7.92
C ILE A 474 10.78 7.78 -7.63
N GLU A 475 10.61 8.11 -6.35
CA GLU A 475 10.06 9.40 -5.91
C GLU A 475 10.98 10.05 -4.88
N VAL A 476 11.41 11.27 -5.19
CA VAL A 476 12.11 12.14 -4.24
C VAL A 476 11.42 13.51 -4.23
N THR A 477 10.78 13.83 -3.12
CA THR A 477 10.13 15.13 -2.90
C THR A 477 10.64 15.79 -1.62
N VAL A 478 11.28 16.97 -1.78
CA VAL A 478 11.89 17.75 -0.69
C VAL A 478 11.47 19.22 -0.81
N ARG A 479 10.25 19.47 -1.28
CA ARG A 479 9.75 20.82 -1.56
C ARG A 479 9.59 21.66 -0.28
N ASN A 480 9.60 22.98 -0.42
CA ASN A 480 9.40 23.93 0.69
C ASN A 480 10.32 23.65 1.88
N ASN A 481 11.62 23.68 1.62
CA ASN A 481 12.67 23.56 2.63
C ASN A 481 13.62 24.77 2.54
N LYS A 482 14.82 24.67 3.09
CA LYS A 482 15.85 25.72 3.03
C LYS A 482 17.10 25.22 2.30
N LEU A 483 16.92 24.27 1.37
CA LEU A 483 18.02 23.56 0.72
C LEU A 483 18.88 24.53 -0.08
N LYS A 484 20.18 24.50 0.17
CA LYS A 484 21.21 25.21 -0.59
C LYS A 484 22.08 24.22 -1.35
N GLY A 485 22.89 24.76 -2.26
CA GLY A 485 23.77 23.98 -3.12
C GLY A 485 23.23 23.90 -4.54
N THR A 486 23.88 23.08 -5.36
CA THR A 486 23.64 23.04 -6.80
C THR A 486 22.66 21.95 -7.20
N PHE A 487 22.33 21.94 -8.49
CA PHE A 487 21.49 20.91 -9.10
C PHE A 487 22.02 19.48 -8.82
N PRO A 488 21.17 18.54 -8.34
CA PRO A 488 21.58 17.19 -7.99
C PRO A 488 21.68 16.29 -9.24
N THR A 489 22.74 16.49 -10.03
CA THR A 489 22.96 15.82 -11.32
C THR A 489 22.89 14.30 -11.20
N ALA A 490 23.54 13.71 -10.19
CA ALA A 490 23.59 12.28 -10.06
C ALA A 490 22.24 11.65 -9.69
N LEU A 491 21.39 12.35 -8.92
CA LEU A 491 20.01 11.93 -8.67
C LEU A 491 19.18 12.02 -9.96
N ALA A 492 19.27 13.15 -10.67
CA ALA A 492 18.55 13.37 -11.91
C ALA A 492 18.94 12.39 -13.04
N SER A 493 20.15 11.81 -12.98
CA SER A 493 20.60 10.76 -13.91
C SER A 493 20.14 9.34 -13.52
N GLN A 494 19.39 9.15 -12.43
CA GLN A 494 18.97 7.81 -12.02
C GLN A 494 17.92 7.23 -12.99
N PRO A 495 18.10 5.98 -13.46
CA PRO A 495 17.21 5.37 -14.45
C PRO A 495 15.84 4.97 -13.87
N SER A 496 15.69 4.93 -12.55
CA SER A 496 14.42 4.59 -11.86
C SER A 496 13.57 5.82 -11.52
N LEU A 497 14.16 7.02 -11.52
CA LEU A 497 13.50 8.22 -10.99
C LEU A 497 12.33 8.64 -11.87
N ALA A 498 11.13 8.65 -11.30
CA ALA A 498 9.89 9.02 -11.97
C ALA A 498 9.40 10.42 -11.55
N ILE A 499 9.62 10.78 -10.29
CA ILE A 499 9.14 12.03 -9.67
C ILE A 499 10.29 12.70 -8.92
N LEU A 500 10.57 13.95 -9.29
CA LEU A 500 11.49 14.83 -8.59
C LEU A 500 10.81 16.17 -8.29
N ASP A 501 10.62 16.48 -7.02
CA ASP A 501 10.12 17.79 -6.57
C ASP A 501 11.09 18.42 -5.56
N LEU A 502 11.78 19.47 -6.00
CA LEU A 502 12.70 20.29 -5.20
C LEU A 502 12.19 21.73 -5.08
N SER A 503 10.92 21.99 -5.38
CA SER A 503 10.37 23.34 -5.44
C SER A 503 10.38 24.08 -4.10
N GLY A 504 10.40 25.42 -4.14
CA GLY A 504 10.37 26.26 -2.93
C GLY A 504 11.59 26.08 -2.02
N ASN A 505 12.79 26.14 -2.60
CA ASN A 505 14.06 25.97 -1.89
C ASN A 505 15.02 27.13 -2.20
N MET A 506 16.30 27.00 -1.86
CA MET A 506 17.36 27.99 -2.10
C MET A 506 18.48 27.41 -2.97
N LEU A 507 18.18 26.40 -3.81
CA LEU A 507 19.17 25.77 -4.69
C LEU A 507 19.58 26.75 -5.77
N ASP A 508 20.87 26.79 -6.09
CA ASP A 508 21.45 27.79 -7.00
C ASP A 508 22.40 27.17 -8.03
N GLY A 509 23.08 28.04 -8.79
CA GLY A 509 23.94 27.63 -9.88
C GLY A 509 23.16 27.27 -11.14
N ARG A 510 23.84 26.63 -12.09
CA ARG A 510 23.26 26.30 -13.40
C ARG A 510 22.55 24.94 -13.36
N LEU A 511 21.46 24.82 -14.13
CA LEU A 511 20.87 23.53 -14.44
C LEU A 511 21.91 22.66 -15.17
N ALA A 512 22.01 21.38 -14.80
CA ALA A 512 22.96 20.47 -15.45
C ALA A 512 22.42 19.99 -16.81
N GLY A 513 23.30 20.01 -17.81
CA GLY A 513 23.07 19.33 -19.09
C GLY A 513 23.86 18.02 -19.18
N GLY A 514 23.50 17.16 -20.12
CA GLY A 514 24.17 15.87 -20.36
C GLY A 514 23.20 14.76 -20.74
N GLU A 515 23.74 13.70 -21.34
CA GLU A 515 22.95 12.52 -21.74
C GLU A 515 22.45 11.73 -20.51
N GLY A 516 21.22 11.21 -20.59
CA GLY A 516 20.67 10.28 -19.60
C GLY A 516 19.99 10.94 -18.38
N LEU A 517 19.99 12.27 -18.28
CA LEU A 517 19.15 12.97 -17.30
C LEU A 517 17.66 12.69 -17.57
N PHE A 518 16.91 12.46 -16.50
CA PHE A 518 15.45 12.31 -16.53
C PHE A 518 14.95 11.23 -17.49
N SER A 519 15.73 10.14 -17.67
CA SER A 519 15.42 9.09 -18.65
C SER A 519 14.06 8.40 -18.45
N ARG A 520 13.50 8.42 -17.23
CA ARG A 520 12.15 7.92 -16.90
C ARG A 520 11.30 8.90 -16.08
N THR A 521 11.78 10.12 -15.90
CA THR A 521 11.11 11.10 -15.04
C THR A 521 9.99 11.76 -15.82
N TRP A 522 8.78 11.73 -15.26
CA TRP A 522 7.61 12.37 -15.84
C TRP A 522 7.12 13.56 -15.02
N LEU A 523 7.56 13.72 -13.76
CA LEU A 523 7.30 14.92 -12.97
C LEU A 523 8.61 15.51 -12.48
N ILE A 524 8.91 16.71 -12.94
CA ILE A 524 10.06 17.52 -12.51
C ILE A 524 9.52 18.87 -12.06
N ASN A 525 9.68 19.17 -10.78
CA ASN A 525 9.34 20.46 -10.22
C ASN A 525 10.55 21.07 -9.51
N LEU A 526 11.08 22.14 -10.09
CA LEU A 526 12.24 22.89 -9.58
C LEU A 526 11.86 24.35 -9.30
N SER A 527 10.57 24.70 -9.31
CA SER A 527 10.11 26.08 -9.20
C SER A 527 10.44 26.72 -7.86
N GLY A 528 10.54 28.05 -7.81
CA GLY A 528 10.82 28.77 -6.56
C GLY A 528 12.20 28.41 -5.98
N ASN A 529 13.24 28.44 -6.83
CA ASN A 529 14.65 28.26 -6.45
C ASN A 529 15.48 29.45 -6.98
N LYS A 530 16.80 29.31 -7.06
CA LYS A 530 17.75 30.31 -7.58
C LYS A 530 18.60 29.76 -8.73
N PHE A 531 18.05 28.81 -9.49
CA PHE A 531 18.76 28.30 -10.66
C PHE A 531 18.93 29.40 -11.70
N SER A 532 20.11 29.48 -12.31
CA SER A 532 20.50 30.57 -13.20
C SER A 532 21.10 30.07 -14.51
N GLY A 533 21.22 30.98 -15.49
CA GLY A 533 21.69 30.65 -16.83
C GLY A 533 20.59 30.06 -17.71
N SER A 534 20.99 29.47 -18.84
CA SER A 534 20.05 28.95 -19.84
C SER A 534 19.50 27.58 -19.48
N ILE A 535 18.28 27.29 -19.94
CA ILE A 535 17.69 25.95 -19.92
C ILE A 535 18.53 25.04 -20.86
N PRO A 536 18.98 23.85 -20.44
CA PRO A 536 19.86 23.01 -21.26
C PRO A 536 19.18 22.43 -22.52
N GLU A 537 19.83 22.58 -23.68
CA GLU A 537 19.42 21.93 -24.95
C GLU A 537 19.42 20.40 -24.86
N SER A 538 20.31 19.83 -24.05
CA SER A 538 20.45 18.38 -23.89
C SER A 538 19.23 17.68 -23.30
N TRP A 539 18.27 18.42 -22.73
CA TRP A 539 17.04 17.82 -22.19
C TRP A 539 16.03 17.44 -23.29
N ASP A 540 16.22 17.83 -24.56
CA ASP A 540 15.40 17.38 -25.70
C ASP A 540 15.26 15.85 -25.76
N ASN A 541 16.34 15.14 -25.43
CA ASN A 541 16.37 13.67 -25.39
C ASN A 541 16.07 13.07 -24.00
N ALA A 542 15.62 13.89 -23.04
CA ALA A 542 15.15 13.37 -21.77
C ALA A 542 13.88 12.54 -21.99
N GLY A 543 13.67 11.50 -21.18
CA GLY A 543 12.47 10.68 -21.23
C GLY A 543 11.16 11.48 -21.07
N LEU A 544 11.26 12.69 -20.52
CA LEU A 544 10.17 13.65 -20.32
C LEU A 544 9.48 14.09 -21.63
N PHE A 545 10.21 14.19 -22.75
CA PHE A 545 9.71 14.73 -24.02
C PHE A 545 9.60 13.69 -25.14
N ASN A 546 9.89 12.41 -24.86
CA ASN A 546 9.92 11.35 -25.87
C ASN A 546 8.54 10.66 -26.04
N GLU A 547 8.00 10.66 -27.27
CA GLU A 547 6.72 10.01 -27.63
C GLU A 547 6.63 8.51 -27.26
N SER A 548 7.75 7.80 -27.19
CA SER A 548 7.76 6.38 -26.82
C SER A 548 7.39 6.11 -25.36
N VAL A 549 7.59 7.10 -24.47
CA VAL A 549 7.13 7.06 -23.07
C VAL A 549 5.64 7.39 -22.96
N LEU A 550 5.13 8.23 -23.86
CA LEU A 550 3.72 8.62 -23.96
C LEU A 550 2.81 7.47 -24.48
N ASN A 551 3.39 6.46 -25.15
CA ASN A 551 2.68 5.32 -25.71
C ASN A 551 2.53 4.13 -24.73
N GLY A 552 2.06 4.40 -23.51
CA GLY A 552 1.70 3.30 -22.60
C GLY A 552 1.26 3.73 -21.21
N LEU A 553 1.85 4.78 -20.63
CA LEU A 553 1.46 5.29 -19.31
C LEU A 553 0.68 6.60 -19.48
N ARG A 554 -0.56 6.65 -19.00
CA ARG A 554 -1.45 7.83 -19.09
C ARG A 554 -1.10 8.95 -18.08
N SER A 555 0.18 9.16 -17.82
CA SER A 555 0.66 10.23 -16.95
C SER A 555 1.25 11.34 -17.82
N PHE A 556 0.66 12.54 -17.74
CA PHE A 556 1.12 13.70 -18.47
C PHE A 556 2.46 14.19 -17.89
N PRO A 557 3.50 14.41 -18.71
CA PRO A 557 4.75 14.95 -18.22
C PRO A 557 4.54 16.36 -17.68
N VAL A 558 5.13 16.66 -16.51
CA VAL A 558 5.09 17.96 -15.85
C VAL A 558 6.52 18.44 -15.64
N LEU A 559 6.83 19.61 -16.19
CA LEU A 559 8.05 20.36 -15.97
C LEU A 559 7.70 21.75 -15.43
N ASP A 560 8.09 22.03 -14.20
CA ASP A 560 7.94 23.35 -13.61
C ASP A 560 9.30 23.93 -13.21
N LEU A 561 9.71 24.99 -13.92
CA LEU A 561 10.93 25.75 -13.68
C LEU A 561 10.62 27.20 -13.28
N SER A 562 9.36 27.52 -12.99
CA SER A 562 8.93 28.89 -12.68
C SER A 562 9.63 29.47 -11.45
N ASP A 563 9.63 30.79 -11.33
CA ASP A 563 10.18 31.53 -10.19
C ASP A 563 11.64 31.12 -9.85
N ASN A 564 12.52 31.25 -10.85
CA ASN A 564 13.98 31.04 -10.73
C ASN A 564 14.73 32.28 -11.29
N GLU A 565 16.05 32.17 -11.47
CA GLU A 565 16.92 33.20 -12.06
C GLU A 565 17.39 32.79 -13.47
N LEU A 566 16.59 31.98 -14.19
CA LEU A 566 16.94 31.48 -15.53
C LEU A 566 16.90 32.60 -16.57
N SER A 567 17.76 32.52 -17.57
CA SER A 567 17.95 33.57 -18.58
C SER A 567 18.29 33.01 -19.95
N GLY A 568 18.03 33.77 -21.01
CA GLY A 568 18.32 33.40 -22.40
C GLY A 568 17.13 32.73 -23.09
N ASN A 569 17.39 32.04 -24.20
CA ASN A 569 16.31 31.53 -25.04
C ASN A 569 15.59 30.32 -24.43
N VAL A 570 14.28 30.23 -24.67
CA VAL A 570 13.51 29.00 -24.48
C VAL A 570 13.93 28.01 -25.58
N PRO A 571 14.39 26.79 -25.24
CA PRO A 571 14.81 25.82 -26.24
C PRO A 571 13.70 25.39 -27.21
N ASP A 572 14.04 25.18 -28.48
CA ASP A 572 13.09 24.85 -29.55
C ASP A 572 12.25 23.59 -29.25
N TYR A 573 12.82 22.59 -28.57
CA TYR A 573 12.12 21.36 -28.23
C TYR A 573 10.93 21.59 -27.28
N MET A 574 10.98 22.62 -26.43
CA MET A 574 9.85 22.97 -25.56
C MET A 574 8.72 23.67 -26.33
N LEU A 575 9.08 24.43 -27.37
CA LEU A 575 8.13 25.11 -28.25
C LEU A 575 7.40 24.11 -29.16
N ASN A 576 8.09 23.06 -29.59
CA ASN A 576 7.58 22.08 -30.55
C ASN A 576 6.74 20.95 -29.94
N VAL A 577 6.43 20.99 -28.64
CA VAL A 577 5.53 20.04 -27.97
C VAL A 577 4.11 20.25 -28.49
N THR A 578 3.74 19.54 -29.56
CA THR A 578 2.59 19.92 -30.40
C THR A 578 1.31 19.13 -30.17
N GLU A 579 1.31 17.95 -29.56
CA GLU A 579 0.06 17.22 -29.28
C GLU A 579 0.16 16.36 -28.01
N LEU A 580 -0.48 16.82 -26.92
CA LEU A 580 -0.88 15.89 -25.87
C LEU A 580 -2.20 15.24 -26.32
N PRO A 581 -2.27 13.91 -26.49
CA PRO A 581 -3.53 13.26 -26.80
C PRO A 581 -4.48 13.51 -25.61
N PHE A 582 -5.65 14.07 -25.89
CA PHE A 582 -6.80 14.40 -25.01
C PHE A 582 -7.00 15.88 -24.63
N GLN A 583 -8.09 16.44 -25.16
CA GLN A 583 -8.72 17.73 -24.80
C GLN A 583 -9.44 17.71 -23.43
N ILE A 584 -8.82 17.18 -22.38
CA ILE A 584 -9.28 17.42 -21.01
C ILE A 584 -8.11 18.05 -20.26
N ILE A 585 -8.12 19.39 -20.29
CA ILE A 585 -7.16 20.32 -19.69
C ILE A 585 -5.86 20.45 -20.50
N ALA A 586 -5.92 21.25 -21.57
CA ALA A 586 -4.76 21.94 -22.14
C ALA A 586 -4.23 23.01 -21.16
N ALA A 587 -3.88 22.59 -19.94
CA ALA A 587 -3.24 23.44 -18.96
C ALA A 587 -2.03 22.69 -18.35
N GLN A 588 -0.84 23.21 -18.67
CA GLN A 588 0.31 23.28 -17.76
C GLN A 588 1.19 22.02 -17.65
N ALA A 589 1.64 21.48 -18.78
CA ALA A 589 2.75 20.52 -18.81
C ALA A 589 4.12 21.19 -18.61
N ILE A 590 4.26 22.46 -19.02
CA ILE A 590 5.49 23.24 -18.84
C ILE A 590 5.15 24.59 -18.19
N SER A 591 5.91 24.98 -17.16
CA SER A 591 5.76 26.27 -16.47
C SER A 591 7.12 26.95 -16.35
N LEU A 592 7.24 28.14 -16.93
CA LEU A 592 8.49 28.92 -17.01
C LEU A 592 8.39 30.35 -16.45
N GLY A 593 7.20 30.79 -16.02
CA GLY A 593 6.98 32.17 -15.56
C GLY A 593 7.89 32.59 -14.40
N GLY A 594 8.15 33.88 -14.26
CA GLY A 594 9.00 34.41 -13.18
C GLY A 594 10.51 34.26 -13.42
N ASN A 595 10.93 33.97 -14.65
CA ASN A 595 12.33 33.93 -15.10
C ASN A 595 12.63 35.07 -16.10
N ASP A 596 13.90 35.33 -16.41
CA ASP A 596 14.36 36.35 -17.38
C ASP A 596 14.64 35.74 -18.77
N LEU A 597 13.69 34.94 -19.28
CA LEU A 597 13.78 34.26 -20.57
C LEU A 597 13.39 35.17 -21.74
N GLU A 598 14.08 35.01 -22.87
CA GLU A 598 13.77 35.71 -24.11
C GLU A 598 12.53 35.11 -24.79
N CYS A 599 11.68 35.99 -25.34
CA CYS A 599 10.46 35.58 -26.02
C CYS A 599 10.77 34.96 -27.38
N PRO A 600 10.23 33.76 -27.69
CA PRO A 600 10.40 33.15 -28.99
C PRO A 600 9.88 34.04 -30.12
N GLU A 601 10.60 34.11 -31.24
CA GLU A 601 10.10 34.76 -32.46
C GLU A 601 8.97 33.90 -33.06
N GLY A 602 7.75 34.45 -33.20
CA GLY A 602 6.63 33.71 -33.78
C GLY A 602 5.25 34.13 -33.26
N ASP A 603 4.23 33.36 -33.63
CA ASP A 603 2.85 33.57 -33.18
C ASP A 603 2.70 33.06 -31.72
N PRO A 604 2.23 33.89 -30.77
CA PRO A 604 1.95 33.47 -29.40
C PRO A 604 1.03 32.26 -29.25
N GLU A 605 0.21 31.95 -30.26
CA GLU A 605 -0.58 30.71 -30.29
C GLU A 605 0.30 29.44 -30.25
N GLN A 606 1.55 29.51 -30.73
CA GLN A 606 2.46 28.36 -30.82
C GLN A 606 3.02 27.89 -29.47
N TYR A 607 2.94 28.70 -28.41
CA TYR A 607 3.48 28.37 -27.09
C TYR A 607 2.47 28.55 -25.95
N GLN A 608 1.16 28.47 -26.23
CA GLN A 608 0.11 28.53 -25.21
C GLN A 608 0.16 27.39 -24.18
N HIS A 609 0.80 26.26 -24.50
CA HIS A 609 1.01 25.15 -23.57
C HIS A 609 2.05 25.45 -22.47
N ILE A 610 2.86 26.51 -22.64
CA ILE A 610 3.87 26.95 -21.68
C ILE A 610 3.29 28.05 -20.78
N LYS A 611 3.05 27.72 -19.51
CA LYS A 611 2.50 28.65 -18.54
C LYS A 611 3.53 29.74 -18.18
N GLY A 612 3.07 30.98 -18.12
CA GLY A 612 3.86 32.15 -17.73
C GLY A 612 4.66 32.77 -18.88
N LEU A 613 4.95 32.02 -19.95
CA LEU A 613 5.67 32.56 -21.11
C LEU A 613 4.79 33.53 -21.93
N VAL A 614 3.52 33.18 -22.16
CA VAL A 614 2.57 34.08 -22.84
C VAL A 614 2.36 35.37 -22.06
N GLU A 615 2.26 35.31 -20.73
CA GLU A 615 2.11 36.49 -19.87
C GLU A 615 3.39 37.34 -19.81
N GLN A 616 4.56 36.72 -19.94
CA GLN A 616 5.86 37.40 -19.97
C GLN A 616 6.15 38.08 -21.32
N CYS A 617 5.61 37.53 -22.42
CA CYS A 617 5.85 38.01 -23.78
C CYS A 617 4.78 38.99 -24.31
N ALA A 618 3.62 39.06 -23.64
CA ALA A 618 2.58 40.05 -23.87
C ALA A 618 2.87 41.37 -23.14
#